data_AF-A0A256ZKI2-F1
#
_entry.id   AF-A0A256ZKI2-F1
#
_cell.length_a   1.000
_cell.length_b   1.000
_cell.length_c   1.000
_cell.angle_alpha   90.00
_cell.angle_beta   90.00
_cell.angle_gamma   90.00
#
_symmetry.space_group_name_H-M   'P 1'
#
loop_
_entity.id
_entity.type
_entity.pdbx_description
1 polymer ?
#
loop_
_entity_poly.entity_id
_entity_poly.type
_entity_poly.pdbx_seq_one_letter_code
_entity_poly.pdbx_strand_id
1 'polypeptide(L)'
;MPDGREIAIKIYLTSTAEFKKGRLIYMEGDPRFEGLLGRSTRALVYAWARKEFRNLKRALDASVRVPEPIDIEKNVLVMEFIGQDGIPAPLIKEVELDDPEGVFWKLMEYVRKLYQEAELVHGDLSEYNVMIWEDEPVLFDLSQAVTLDHPMAEFFLERDLRNILRYFSKLGVPVPSLEEALKMVRGHVE
;
A
#
# COMPACT_ATOMS: atom_id res chain seq x y z
N MET A 1 -12.96 -19.46 5.41
CA MET A 1 -13.19 -19.43 6.88
C MET A 1 -14.46 -20.23 7.21
N PRO A 2 -14.74 -20.62 8.47
CA PRO A 2 -15.98 -21.33 8.82
C PRO A 2 -17.28 -20.58 8.45
N ASP A 3 -17.17 -19.28 8.19
CA ASP A 3 -18.25 -18.38 7.74
C ASP A 3 -18.37 -18.24 6.21
N GLY A 4 -17.58 -19.00 5.44
CA GLY A 4 -17.59 -18.94 3.97
C GLY A 4 -16.81 -17.78 3.36
N ARG A 5 -16.15 -16.91 4.16
CA ARG A 5 -15.30 -15.84 3.60
C ARG A 5 -14.08 -16.41 2.87
N GLU A 6 -13.85 -15.89 1.68
CA GLU A 6 -12.65 -16.13 0.87
C GLU A 6 -11.45 -15.39 1.46
N ILE A 7 -10.26 -15.98 1.34
CA ILE A 7 -9.03 -15.45 1.92
C ILE A 7 -7.89 -15.47 0.89
N ALA A 8 -7.05 -14.45 0.93
CA ALA A 8 -5.81 -14.40 0.18
C ALA A 8 -4.64 -14.84 1.07
N ILE A 9 -3.74 -15.67 0.52
CA ILE A 9 -2.53 -16.13 1.22
C ILE A 9 -1.30 -15.62 0.45
N LYS A 10 -0.60 -14.63 1.03
CA LYS A 10 0.64 -14.08 0.48
C LYS A 10 1.84 -14.78 1.11
N ILE A 11 2.60 -15.54 0.30
CA ILE A 11 3.78 -16.29 0.73
C ILE A 11 5.04 -15.59 0.20
N TYR A 12 5.89 -15.05 1.08
CA TYR A 12 7.16 -14.43 0.67
C TYR A 12 8.24 -15.50 0.53
N LEU A 13 8.94 -15.49 -0.61
CA LEU A 13 10.06 -16.39 -0.86
C LEU A 13 11.25 -16.07 0.05
N THR A 14 11.78 -17.10 0.73
CA THR A 14 12.86 -16.93 1.73
C THR A 14 14.28 -17.09 1.19
N SER A 15 14.44 -17.52 -0.07
CA SER A 15 15.71 -18.04 -0.61
C SER A 15 16.40 -17.15 -1.65
N THR A 16 15.87 -15.98 -2.01
CA THR A 16 16.43 -15.19 -3.12
C THR A 16 17.39 -14.10 -2.63
N ALA A 17 18.56 -14.01 -3.26
CA ALA A 17 19.48 -12.88 -3.08
C ALA A 17 18.83 -11.55 -3.52
N GLU A 18 17.85 -11.63 -4.42
CA GLU A 18 17.04 -10.51 -4.90
C GLU A 18 16.13 -9.91 -3.82
N PHE A 19 15.82 -10.63 -2.74
CA PHE A 19 14.97 -10.08 -1.68
C PHE A 19 15.53 -8.78 -1.08
N LYS A 20 16.85 -8.69 -0.92
CA LYS A 20 17.49 -7.47 -0.40
C LYS A 20 17.57 -6.38 -1.48
N LYS A 21 17.77 -6.77 -2.74
CA LYS A 21 17.96 -5.85 -3.87
C LYS A 21 16.67 -5.07 -4.11
N GLY A 22 16.74 -3.75 -4.00
CA GLY A 22 15.58 -2.86 -4.17
C GLY A 22 14.67 -2.73 -2.95
N ARG A 23 14.83 -3.55 -1.90
CA ARG A 23 14.04 -3.42 -0.65
C ARG A 23 14.79 -2.74 0.49
N LEU A 24 16.13 -2.68 0.41
CA LEU A 24 16.96 -2.03 1.42
C LEU A 24 16.51 -0.59 1.71
N ILE A 25 16.13 0.16 0.68
CA ILE A 25 15.68 1.56 0.81
C ILE A 25 14.43 1.75 1.68
N TYR A 26 13.65 0.69 1.93
CA TYR A 26 12.46 0.69 2.78
C TYR A 26 12.71 0.04 4.15
N MET A 27 13.87 -0.59 4.33
CA MET A 27 14.30 -1.20 5.60
C MET A 27 15.29 -0.29 6.34
N GLU A 28 16.15 0.41 5.61
CA GLU A 28 17.15 1.32 6.16
C GLU A 28 16.49 2.58 6.72
N GLY A 29 16.54 2.75 8.03
CA GLY A 29 15.85 3.84 8.73
C GLY A 29 14.48 3.43 9.30
N ASP A 30 14.04 2.20 9.09
CA ASP A 30 12.86 1.63 9.76
C ASP A 30 13.31 0.86 11.03
N PRO A 31 12.92 1.31 12.24
CA PRO A 31 13.31 0.68 13.50
C PRO A 31 12.97 -0.82 13.58
N ARG A 32 11.98 -1.27 12.81
CA ARG A 32 11.53 -2.68 12.78
C ARG A 32 12.57 -3.62 12.14
N PHE A 33 13.56 -3.07 11.45
CA PHE A 33 14.69 -3.82 10.84
C PHE A 33 16.03 -3.55 11.51
N GLU A 34 16.07 -2.74 12.57
CA GLU A 34 17.29 -2.46 13.31
C GLU A 34 17.88 -3.77 13.86
N GLY A 35 19.19 -3.98 13.66
CA GLY A 35 19.86 -5.24 14.03
C GLY A 35 19.52 -6.46 13.16
N LEU A 36 18.66 -6.33 12.13
CA LEU A 36 18.30 -7.40 11.20
C LEU A 36 19.02 -7.35 9.86
N LEU A 37 19.49 -6.17 9.41
CA LEU A 37 20.10 -5.99 8.08
C LEU A 37 21.36 -6.86 7.82
N GLY A 38 22.06 -7.27 8.89
CA GLY A 38 23.16 -8.24 8.87
C GLY A 38 22.79 -9.69 9.17
N ARG A 39 21.50 -10.00 9.40
CA ARG A 39 21.00 -11.35 9.69
C ARG A 39 20.71 -12.13 8.40
N SER A 40 20.25 -13.38 8.58
CA SER A 40 19.86 -14.26 7.48
C SER A 40 18.69 -13.68 6.67
N THR A 41 18.66 -13.97 5.37
CA THR A 41 17.55 -13.58 4.48
C THR A 41 16.19 -14.00 5.02
N ARG A 42 16.10 -15.17 5.66
CA ARG A 42 14.88 -15.66 6.30
C ARG A 42 14.39 -14.73 7.40
N ALA A 43 15.27 -14.24 8.27
CA ALA A 43 14.89 -13.33 9.35
C ALA A 43 14.34 -12.01 8.79
N LEU A 44 14.97 -11.49 7.73
CA LEU A 44 14.50 -10.29 7.03
C LEU A 44 13.14 -10.48 6.36
N VAL A 45 12.91 -11.64 5.72
CA VAL A 45 11.63 -11.99 5.11
C VAL A 45 10.52 -12.06 6.16
N TYR A 46 10.78 -12.63 7.33
CA TYR A 46 9.79 -12.70 8.42
C TYR A 46 9.49 -11.31 8.98
N ALA A 47 10.49 -10.45 9.13
CA ALA A 47 10.28 -9.07 9.55
C ALA A 47 9.48 -8.27 8.51
N TRP A 48 9.73 -8.51 7.22
CA TRP A 48 9.02 -7.88 6.12
C TRP A 48 7.56 -8.28 6.03
N ALA A 49 7.26 -9.58 6.16
CA ALA A 49 5.88 -10.07 6.24
C ALA A 49 5.16 -9.44 7.44
N ARG A 50 5.81 -9.42 8.62
CA ARG A 50 5.26 -8.78 9.83
C ARG A 50 5.06 -7.27 9.68
N LYS A 51 5.91 -6.61 8.89
CA LYS A 51 5.75 -5.19 8.54
C LYS A 51 4.48 -4.98 7.72
N GLU A 52 4.26 -5.77 6.66
CA GLU A 52 3.04 -5.64 5.85
C GLU A 52 1.77 -5.89 6.67
N PHE A 53 1.74 -6.95 7.49
CA PHE A 53 0.62 -7.22 8.41
C PHE A 53 0.30 -6.01 9.31
N ARG A 54 1.32 -5.41 9.94
CA ARG A 54 1.12 -4.23 10.80
C ARG A 54 0.69 -3.00 10.01
N ASN A 55 1.23 -2.81 8.80
CA ASN A 55 0.86 -1.67 7.97
C ASN A 55 -0.60 -1.78 7.50
N LEU A 56 -1.05 -2.97 7.09
CA LEU A 56 -2.46 -3.23 6.76
C LEU A 56 -3.37 -2.94 7.94
N LYS A 57 -2.99 -3.36 9.17
CA LYS A 57 -3.76 -3.04 10.38
C LYS A 57 -3.90 -1.55 10.61
N ARG A 58 -2.79 -0.80 10.55
CA ARG A 58 -2.80 0.66 10.72
C ARG A 58 -3.65 1.37 9.66
N ALA A 59 -3.57 0.92 8.41
CA ALA A 59 -4.39 1.48 7.32
C ALA A 59 -5.88 1.21 7.54
N LEU A 60 -6.24 -0.01 7.94
CA LEU A 60 -7.61 -0.38 8.27
C LEU A 60 -8.15 0.44 9.47
N ASP A 61 -7.36 0.59 10.53
CA ASP A 61 -7.71 1.41 11.70
C ASP A 61 -7.94 2.89 11.33
N ALA A 62 -7.22 3.39 10.32
CA ALA A 62 -7.40 4.73 9.74
C ALA A 62 -8.53 4.80 8.69
N SER A 63 -9.39 3.76 8.61
CA SER A 63 -10.50 3.68 7.65
C SER A 63 -10.07 3.85 6.19
N VAL A 64 -8.89 3.34 5.83
CA VAL A 64 -8.45 3.16 4.45
C VAL A 64 -8.89 1.78 3.99
N ARG A 65 -9.53 1.68 2.81
CA ARG A 65 -9.92 0.37 2.28
C ARG A 65 -8.70 -0.38 1.78
N VAL A 66 -8.36 -1.44 2.53
CA VAL A 66 -7.28 -2.40 2.28
C VAL A 66 -7.79 -3.81 2.58
N PRO A 67 -7.14 -4.88 2.10
CA PRO A 67 -7.46 -6.23 2.54
C PRO A 67 -7.34 -6.37 4.07
N GLU A 68 -8.40 -6.78 4.75
CA GLU A 68 -8.38 -7.01 6.19
C GLU A 68 -7.29 -8.04 6.54
N PRO A 69 -6.26 -7.69 7.33
CA PRO A 69 -5.21 -8.63 7.70
C PRO A 69 -5.70 -9.57 8.81
N ILE A 70 -5.74 -10.86 8.52
CA ILE A 70 -6.30 -11.89 9.41
C ILE A 70 -5.22 -12.42 10.36
N ASP A 71 -4.14 -12.98 9.81
CA ASP A 71 -3.07 -13.58 10.61
C ASP A 71 -1.74 -13.59 9.85
N ILE A 72 -0.65 -13.80 10.58
CA ILE A 72 0.67 -13.98 10.01
C ILE A 72 1.50 -15.01 10.77
N GLU A 73 2.01 -15.99 10.04
CA GLU A 73 2.95 -16.97 10.55
C GLU A 73 4.22 -16.95 9.67
N LYS A 74 5.35 -16.57 10.27
CA LYS A 74 6.66 -16.49 9.60
C LYS A 74 6.63 -15.62 8.32
N ASN A 75 6.63 -16.24 7.14
CA ASN A 75 6.61 -15.61 5.82
C ASN A 75 5.27 -15.79 5.09
N VAL A 76 4.21 -16.14 5.81
CA VAL A 76 2.88 -16.36 5.26
C VAL A 76 1.93 -15.35 5.92
N LEU A 77 1.39 -14.45 5.10
CA LEU A 77 0.38 -13.47 5.49
C LEU A 77 -0.98 -13.94 4.96
N VAL A 78 -1.96 -14.00 5.86
CA VAL A 78 -3.36 -14.33 5.53
C VAL A 78 -4.18 -13.05 5.68
N MET A 79 -4.98 -12.73 4.66
CA MET A 79 -5.80 -11.52 4.60
C MET A 79 -7.10 -11.76 3.84
N GLU A 80 -8.03 -10.80 3.89
CA GLU A 80 -9.24 -10.74 3.06
C GLU A 80 -8.90 -10.97 1.58
N PHE A 81 -9.71 -11.78 0.90
CA PHE A 81 -9.70 -11.85 -0.54
C PHE A 81 -10.60 -10.74 -1.10
N ILE A 82 -10.04 -9.87 -1.93
CA ILE A 82 -10.81 -8.85 -2.64
C ILE A 82 -11.20 -9.42 -4.00
N GLY A 83 -12.47 -9.77 -4.16
CA GLY A 83 -12.99 -10.50 -5.30
C GLY A 83 -14.15 -11.41 -4.91
N GLN A 84 -14.56 -12.27 -5.84
CA GLN A 84 -15.65 -13.21 -5.63
C GLN A 84 -15.43 -14.50 -6.41
N ASP A 85 -15.84 -15.63 -5.84
CA ASP A 85 -15.79 -16.96 -6.46
C ASP A 85 -14.37 -17.34 -6.93
N GLY A 86 -13.36 -16.97 -6.14
CA GLY A 86 -11.94 -17.19 -6.42
C GLY A 86 -11.36 -16.30 -7.53
N ILE A 87 -12.14 -15.35 -8.06
CA ILE A 87 -11.71 -14.40 -9.08
C ILE A 87 -11.33 -13.08 -8.38
N PRO A 88 -10.07 -12.63 -8.46
CA PRO A 88 -9.66 -11.39 -7.81
C PRO A 88 -10.30 -10.18 -8.50
N ALA A 89 -10.57 -9.15 -7.71
CA ALA A 89 -10.94 -7.85 -8.24
C ALA A 89 -9.85 -7.33 -9.21
N PRO A 90 -10.24 -6.75 -10.36
CA PRO A 90 -9.27 -6.23 -11.31
C PRO A 90 -8.50 -5.05 -10.74
N LEU A 91 -7.27 -4.85 -11.22
CA LEU A 91 -6.54 -3.62 -10.97
C LEU A 91 -7.16 -2.47 -11.75
N ILE A 92 -7.08 -1.24 -11.24
CA ILE A 92 -7.58 -0.06 -12.00
C ILE A 92 -6.87 0.07 -13.35
N LYS A 93 -5.64 -0.44 -13.48
CA LYS A 93 -4.92 -0.49 -14.76
C LYS A 93 -5.57 -1.41 -15.81
N GLU A 94 -6.30 -2.43 -15.38
CA GLU A 94 -6.78 -3.53 -16.22
C GLU A 94 -8.18 -3.28 -16.78
N VAL A 95 -8.87 -2.24 -16.31
CA VAL A 95 -10.25 -1.94 -16.67
C VAL A 95 -10.43 -0.47 -17.01
N GLU A 96 -11.48 -0.18 -17.76
CA GLU A 96 -11.99 1.18 -17.90
C GLU A 96 -12.84 1.50 -16.66
N LEU A 97 -12.56 2.63 -16.00
CA LEU A 97 -13.31 3.06 -14.82
C LEU A 97 -14.55 3.81 -15.26
N ASP A 98 -15.71 3.46 -14.69
CA ASP A 98 -16.98 4.14 -14.96
C ASP A 98 -16.99 5.58 -14.43
N ASP A 99 -16.41 5.80 -13.25
CA ASP A 99 -16.19 7.12 -12.64
C ASP A 99 -14.71 7.32 -12.25
N PRO A 100 -13.82 7.65 -13.21
CA PRO A 100 -12.41 7.88 -12.94
C PRO A 100 -12.17 9.02 -11.94
N GLU A 101 -13.03 10.05 -11.92
CA GLU A 101 -12.88 11.22 -11.06
C GLU A 101 -13.26 10.89 -9.60
N GLY A 102 -14.37 10.18 -9.39
CA GLY A 102 -14.75 9.70 -8.06
C GLY A 102 -13.70 8.76 -7.46
N VAL A 103 -13.18 7.83 -8.26
CA VAL A 103 -12.10 6.92 -7.83
C VAL A 103 -10.83 7.71 -7.48
N PHE A 104 -10.46 8.72 -8.28
CA PHE A 104 -9.30 9.58 -7.99
C PHE A 104 -9.43 10.28 -6.64
N TRP A 105 -10.55 10.96 -6.40
CA TRP A 105 -10.75 11.71 -5.15
C TRP A 105 -10.85 10.79 -3.94
N LYS A 106 -11.44 9.60 -4.09
CA LYS A 106 -11.45 8.59 -3.04
C LYS A 106 -10.05 8.08 -2.72
N LEU A 107 -9.23 7.86 -3.74
CA LEU A 107 -7.83 7.46 -3.56
C LEU A 107 -7.01 8.57 -2.88
N MET A 108 -7.22 9.84 -3.24
CA MET A 108 -6.59 10.98 -2.55
C MET A 108 -7.01 11.08 -1.08
N GLU A 109 -8.28 10.80 -0.75
CA GLU A 109 -8.77 10.68 0.63
C GLU A 109 -8.01 9.58 1.39
N TYR A 110 -7.83 8.41 0.77
CA TYR A 110 -7.09 7.30 1.35
C TYR A 110 -5.61 7.61 1.55
N VAL A 111 -4.94 8.29 0.61
CA VAL A 111 -3.55 8.73 0.79
C VAL A 111 -3.44 9.73 1.94
N ARG A 112 -4.40 10.67 2.07
CA ARG A 112 -4.47 11.60 3.19
C ARG A 112 -4.63 10.87 4.54
N LYS A 113 -5.57 9.93 4.64
CA LYS A 113 -5.79 9.11 5.84
C LYS A 113 -4.57 8.26 6.19
N LEU A 114 -3.95 7.64 5.19
CA LEU A 114 -2.74 6.85 5.38
C LEU A 114 -1.60 7.72 5.95
N TYR A 115 -1.45 8.95 5.45
CA TYR A 115 -0.45 9.89 5.92
C TYR A 115 -0.77 10.46 7.32
N GLN A 116 -1.97 11.01 7.52
CA GLN A 116 -2.32 11.79 8.72
C GLN A 116 -2.75 10.93 9.90
N GLU A 117 -3.45 9.82 9.66
CA GLU A 117 -4.08 9.01 10.70
C GLU A 117 -3.29 7.71 10.92
N ALA A 118 -2.85 7.05 9.85
CA ALA A 118 -2.00 5.87 9.95
C ALA A 118 -0.50 6.17 10.08
N GLU A 119 -0.07 7.43 9.91
CA GLU A 119 1.33 7.87 9.89
C GLU A 119 2.23 6.97 9.01
N LEU A 120 1.71 6.69 7.81
CA LEU A 120 2.35 5.85 6.80
C LEU A 120 2.37 6.57 5.44
N VAL A 121 3.44 6.34 4.70
CA VAL A 121 3.51 6.57 3.26
C VAL A 121 3.50 5.21 2.58
N HIS A 122 2.67 5.00 1.56
CA HIS A 122 2.53 3.71 0.89
C HIS A 122 3.87 3.19 0.33
N GLY A 123 4.71 4.07 -0.17
CA GLY A 123 6.07 3.74 -0.58
C GLY A 123 6.17 2.95 -1.87
N ASP A 124 5.07 2.82 -2.64
CA ASP A 124 5.07 2.24 -4.00
C ASP A 124 3.77 2.52 -4.78
N LEU A 125 2.95 3.49 -4.36
CA LEU A 125 1.58 3.64 -4.87
C LEU A 125 1.57 3.95 -6.38
N SER A 126 0.73 3.21 -7.12
CA SER A 126 0.54 3.33 -8.56
C SER A 126 -0.74 2.61 -8.99
N GLU A 127 -1.08 2.65 -10.28
CA GLU A 127 -2.21 1.92 -10.86
C GLU A 127 -2.13 0.40 -10.75
N TYR A 128 -0.97 -0.14 -10.34
CA TYR A 128 -0.73 -1.57 -10.20
C TYR A 128 -1.03 -2.12 -8.80
N ASN A 129 -1.19 -1.24 -7.80
CA ASN A 129 -1.50 -1.63 -6.42
C ASN A 129 -2.80 -1.01 -5.88
N VAL A 130 -3.71 -0.71 -6.81
CA VAL A 130 -5.08 -0.32 -6.53
C VAL A 130 -6.00 -1.25 -7.30
N MET A 131 -6.82 -2.01 -6.57
CA MET A 131 -7.94 -2.77 -7.13
C MET A 131 -9.18 -1.89 -7.20
N ILE A 132 -10.14 -2.25 -8.06
CA ILE A 132 -11.50 -1.70 -8.02
C ILE A 132 -12.48 -2.82 -7.68
N TRP A 133 -13.24 -2.63 -6.60
CA TRP A 133 -14.21 -3.61 -6.13
C TRP A 133 -15.48 -2.89 -5.69
N GLU A 134 -16.63 -3.26 -6.25
CA GLU A 134 -17.92 -2.61 -5.97
C GLU A 134 -17.84 -1.07 -6.10
N ASP A 135 -17.20 -0.60 -7.18
CA ASP A 135 -16.96 0.82 -7.49
C ASP A 135 -16.09 1.58 -6.47
N GLU A 136 -15.46 0.89 -5.51
CA GLU A 136 -14.54 1.48 -4.54
C GLU A 136 -13.07 1.06 -4.81
N PRO A 137 -12.11 2.00 -4.77
CA PRO A 137 -10.70 1.64 -4.83
C PRO A 137 -10.26 0.92 -3.56
N VAL A 138 -9.47 -0.14 -3.72
CA VAL A 138 -8.86 -0.89 -2.60
C VAL A 138 -7.34 -0.85 -2.75
N LEU A 139 -6.64 -0.26 -1.78
CA LEU A 139 -5.18 -0.24 -1.76
C LEU A 139 -4.66 -1.59 -1.26
N PHE A 140 -3.62 -2.12 -1.88
CA PHE A 140 -2.96 -3.34 -1.40
C PHE A 140 -1.44 -3.26 -1.54
N ASP A 141 -0.74 -4.27 -1.02
CA ASP A 141 0.74 -4.32 -0.99
C ASP A 141 1.42 -3.18 -0.21
N LEU A 142 1.03 -3.01 1.05
CA LEU A 142 1.69 -2.11 2.01
C LEU A 142 3.03 -2.64 2.55
N SER A 143 3.67 -3.54 1.81
CA SER A 143 4.94 -4.16 2.19
C SER A 143 6.09 -3.16 2.16
N GLN A 144 6.05 -2.21 1.23
CA GLN A 144 7.03 -1.14 1.07
C GLN A 144 6.68 0.12 1.88
N ALA A 145 5.50 0.18 2.50
CA ALA A 145 5.06 1.35 3.23
C ALA A 145 5.95 1.70 4.43
N VAL A 146 6.34 2.96 4.54
CA VAL A 146 7.26 3.47 5.55
C VAL A 146 6.54 4.40 6.54
N THR A 147 7.07 4.52 7.75
CA THR A 147 6.60 5.51 8.73
C THR A 147 7.06 6.92 8.34
N LEU A 148 6.41 7.95 8.87
CA LEU A 148 6.77 9.35 8.57
C LEU A 148 8.20 9.72 9.01
N ASP A 149 8.70 9.10 10.08
CA ASP A 149 10.08 9.30 10.55
C ASP A 149 11.16 8.69 9.63
N HIS A 150 10.76 7.93 8.61
CA HIS A 150 11.71 7.33 7.68
C HIS A 150 12.41 8.43 6.87
N PRO A 151 13.76 8.41 6.71
CA PRO A 151 14.49 9.49 6.05
C PRO A 151 14.03 9.79 4.61
N MET A 152 13.48 8.78 3.93
CA MET A 152 12.96 8.86 2.57
C MET A 152 11.43 9.00 2.48
N ALA A 153 10.71 9.16 3.60
CA ALA A 153 9.24 9.21 3.61
C ALA A 153 8.70 10.27 2.64
N GLU A 154 9.28 11.45 2.65
CA GLU A 154 8.86 12.56 1.78
C GLU A 154 9.07 12.25 0.29
N PHE A 155 10.25 11.71 -0.05
CA PHE A 155 10.55 11.30 -1.42
C PHE A 155 9.54 10.26 -1.93
N PHE A 156 9.19 9.30 -1.08
CA PHE A 156 8.20 8.29 -1.43
C PHE A 156 6.81 8.88 -1.61
N LEU A 157 6.39 9.82 -0.75
CA LEU A 157 5.10 10.48 -0.87
C LEU A 157 5.00 11.25 -2.18
N GLU A 158 6.01 12.04 -2.52
CA GLU A 158 6.06 12.76 -3.80
C GLU A 158 5.95 11.80 -5.00
N ARG A 159 6.69 10.69 -4.97
CA ARG A 159 6.68 9.71 -6.06
C ARG A 159 5.31 9.04 -6.20
N ASP A 160 4.72 8.63 -5.09
CA ASP A 160 3.41 7.99 -5.02
C ASP A 160 2.32 8.93 -5.58
N LEU A 161 2.32 10.20 -5.16
CA LEU A 161 1.40 11.21 -5.71
C LEU A 161 1.64 11.48 -7.20
N ARG A 162 2.89 11.61 -7.65
CA ARG A 162 3.21 11.77 -9.08
C ARG A 162 2.67 10.62 -9.92
N ASN A 163 2.76 9.37 -9.44
CA ASN A 163 2.25 8.21 -10.14
C ASN A 163 0.74 8.28 -10.31
N ILE A 164 0.01 8.54 -9.22
CA ILE A 164 -1.45 8.63 -9.23
C ILE A 164 -1.94 9.80 -10.09
N LEU A 165 -1.39 11.01 -9.89
CA LEU A 165 -1.75 12.19 -10.68
C LEU A 165 -1.52 11.93 -12.18
N ARG A 166 -0.38 11.31 -12.55
CA ARG A 166 -0.08 10.96 -13.94
C ARG A 166 -1.05 9.94 -14.52
N TYR A 167 -1.44 8.92 -13.74
CA TYR A 167 -2.38 7.90 -14.21
C TYR A 167 -3.76 8.51 -14.48
N PHE A 168 -4.34 9.23 -13.51
CA PHE A 168 -5.67 9.81 -13.67
C PHE A 168 -5.71 10.97 -14.67
N SER A 169 -4.62 11.74 -14.80
CA SER A 169 -4.50 12.75 -15.88
C SER A 169 -4.62 12.13 -17.28
N LYS A 170 -4.06 10.92 -17.50
CA LYS A 170 -4.21 10.21 -18.78
C LYS A 170 -5.64 9.74 -19.05
N LEU A 171 -6.44 9.56 -18.00
CA LEU A 171 -7.87 9.24 -18.09
C LEU A 171 -8.74 10.48 -18.30
N GLY A 172 -8.14 11.68 -18.40
CA GLY A 172 -8.86 12.93 -18.59
C GLY A 172 -9.42 13.57 -17.31
N VAL A 173 -9.07 13.03 -16.14
CA VAL A 173 -9.48 13.61 -14.85
C VAL A 173 -8.74 14.94 -14.62
N PRO A 174 -9.43 16.01 -14.20
CA PRO A 174 -8.79 17.26 -13.79
C PRO A 174 -8.05 17.04 -12.46
N VAL A 175 -6.75 16.73 -12.54
CA VAL A 175 -5.91 16.51 -11.37
C VAL A 175 -5.24 17.81 -10.90
N PRO A 176 -5.03 18.00 -9.58
CA PRO A 176 -4.27 19.12 -9.05
C PRO A 176 -2.79 19.02 -9.44
N SER A 177 -2.06 20.13 -9.28
CA SER A 177 -0.60 20.08 -9.30
C SER A 177 -0.07 19.22 -8.15
N LEU A 178 1.18 18.73 -8.28
CA LEU A 178 1.79 17.97 -7.19
C LEU A 178 1.89 18.78 -5.89
N GLU A 179 2.17 20.07 -5.98
CA GLU A 179 2.27 20.94 -4.80
C GLU A 179 0.94 21.01 -4.06
N GLU A 180 -0.17 21.20 -4.79
CA GLU A 180 -1.52 21.18 -4.23
C GLU A 180 -1.87 19.81 -3.65
N ALA A 181 -1.56 18.72 -4.34
CA ALA A 181 -1.79 17.36 -3.85
C ALA A 181 -1.03 17.09 -2.53
N LEU A 182 0.22 17.53 -2.43
CA LEU A 182 1.01 17.44 -1.20
C LEU A 182 0.38 18.26 -0.06
N LYS A 183 -0.08 19.48 -0.34
CA LYS A 183 -0.79 20.33 0.65
C LYS A 183 -2.06 19.64 1.16
N MET A 184 -2.86 19.07 0.26
CA MET A 184 -4.06 18.30 0.60
C MET A 184 -3.75 17.10 1.50
N VAL A 185 -2.73 16.30 1.16
CA VAL A 185 -2.35 15.12 1.95
C VAL A 185 -1.76 15.49 3.30
N ARG A 186 -0.94 16.55 3.38
CA ARG A 186 -0.33 16.99 4.63
C ARG A 186 -1.28 17.79 5.54
N GLY A 187 -2.46 18.16 5.05
CA GLY A 187 -3.42 18.95 5.82
C GLY A 187 -3.03 20.43 5.97
N HIS A 188 -2.13 20.93 5.12
CA HIS A 188 -1.84 22.36 5.05
C HIS A 188 -2.83 22.99 4.08
N VAL A 189 -4.03 23.27 4.58
CA VAL A 189 -4.98 24.14 3.89
C VAL A 189 -4.71 25.55 4.39
N GLU A 190 -4.35 26.46 3.48
CA GLU A 190 -4.24 27.91 3.78
C GLU A 190 -5.55 28.47 4.36
#